data_AF-A0A9K3L9N9-F1
#
_entry.id   AF-A0A9K3L9N9-F1
#
_cell.length_a   1.000
_cell.length_b   1.000
_cell.length_c   1.000
_cell.angle_alpha   90.00
_cell.angle_beta   90.00
_cell.angle_gamma   90.00
#
_symmetry.space_group_name_H-M   'P 1'
#
loop_
_entity.id
_entity.type
_entity.pdbx_description
1 polymer ?
#
loop_
_entity_poly.entity_id
_entity_poly.type
_entity_poly.pdbx_seq_one_letter_code
_entity_poly.pdbx_strand_id
1 'polypeptide(L)'
;MGGAGFGTKTVAVDKQVRSVSGHRGSGEKPLRQAANTFDAIRKDHGAECTNDVYCRSPLNDKETFWFVGKIAVRPNTAATPKQAVLSQKRLILEYSKRELRPQNLGGKYSDNLELWIAPGDSEMDAVQNKISLVRVDGSTADLVPDFSVKDVGYNPEIYVGDEREKGGLRIKRDDEGRPIKPVFDVNQSI
;
A
#
# COMPACT_ATOMS: atom_id res chain seq x y z
N MET A 1 -19.44 -9.40 58.88
CA MET A 1 -19.14 -10.44 57.88
C MET A 1 -19.94 -10.14 56.61
N GLY A 2 -19.28 -10.11 55.46
CA GLY A 2 -19.85 -10.09 54.09
C GLY A 2 -20.53 -8.78 53.69
N GLY A 3 -20.20 -8.09 52.60
CA GLY A 3 -19.36 -8.37 51.45
C GLY A 3 -19.91 -7.53 50.30
N ALA A 4 -19.25 -6.39 50.01
CA ALA A 4 -19.63 -5.49 48.92
C ALA A 4 -19.17 -6.09 47.57
N GLY A 5 -20.12 -6.40 46.68
CA GLY A 5 -19.83 -6.84 45.32
C GLY A 5 -19.67 -5.65 44.38
N PHE A 6 -18.42 -5.27 44.08
CA PHE A 6 -18.10 -4.40 42.95
C PHE A 6 -18.07 -5.24 41.67
N GLY A 7 -19.10 -5.10 40.84
CA GLY A 7 -19.12 -5.61 39.47
C GLY A 7 -18.36 -4.68 38.54
N THR A 8 -17.13 -5.02 38.20
CA THR A 8 -16.31 -4.32 37.22
C THR A 8 -16.94 -4.48 35.84
N LYS A 9 -17.45 -3.40 35.25
CA LYS A 9 -17.86 -3.39 33.83
C LYS A 9 -16.60 -3.49 32.96
N THR A 10 -16.41 -4.63 32.32
CA THR A 10 -15.42 -4.80 31.26
C THR A 10 -15.85 -3.93 30.08
N VAL A 11 -15.14 -2.83 29.85
CA VAL A 11 -15.31 -2.02 28.64
C VAL A 11 -14.74 -2.86 27.50
N ALA A 12 -15.62 -3.46 26.71
CA ALA A 12 -15.26 -4.07 25.45
C ALA A 12 -14.68 -2.96 24.56
N VAL A 13 -13.38 -3.01 24.32
CA VAL A 13 -12.72 -2.15 23.33
C VAL A 13 -13.24 -2.61 21.98
N ASP A 14 -14.16 -1.81 21.44
CA ASP A 14 -14.72 -1.98 20.11
C ASP A 14 -13.58 -1.77 19.11
N LYS A 15 -12.91 -2.87 18.76
CA LYS A 15 -11.91 -2.91 17.70
C LYS A 15 -12.70 -2.68 16.41
N GLN A 16 -12.80 -1.44 15.95
CA GLN A 16 -13.32 -1.13 14.62
C GLN A 16 -12.48 -1.89 13.59
N VAL A 17 -12.96 -3.08 13.21
CA VAL A 17 -12.42 -3.86 12.11
C VAL A 17 -12.77 -3.07 10.86
N ARG A 18 -11.78 -2.52 10.17
CA ARG A 18 -11.97 -1.92 8.84
C ARG A 18 -12.62 -2.97 7.95
N SER A 19 -13.90 -2.79 7.62
CA SER A 19 -14.60 -3.71 6.71
C SER A 19 -14.10 -3.40 5.30
N VAL A 20 -13.17 -4.22 4.82
CA VAL A 20 -12.81 -4.29 3.41
C VAL A 20 -13.97 -5.01 2.70
N SER A 21 -15.14 -4.36 2.60
CA SER A 21 -16.32 -4.98 1.99
C SER A 21 -16.29 -4.77 0.48
N GLY A 22 -15.83 -5.80 -0.23
CA GLY A 22 -15.84 -5.88 -1.69
C GLY A 22 -15.78 -7.34 -2.15
N HIS A 23 -16.97 -7.89 -2.44
CA HIS A 23 -17.30 -9.05 -3.29
C HIS A 23 -16.47 -10.36 -3.23
N ARG A 24 -17.20 -11.50 -3.17
CA ARG A 24 -16.73 -12.90 -3.08
C ARG A 24 -15.54 -13.21 -3.99
N GLY A 25 -14.34 -13.20 -3.42
CA GLY A 25 -13.12 -13.69 -4.07
C GLY A 25 -12.13 -14.15 -3.01
N SER A 26 -11.30 -15.16 -3.35
CA SER A 26 -10.29 -15.76 -2.48
C SER A 26 -9.25 -14.78 -1.90
N GLY A 27 -9.27 -13.51 -2.30
CA GLY A 27 -8.35 -12.46 -1.87
C GLY A 27 -8.80 -11.60 -0.68
N GLU A 28 -10.08 -11.59 -0.30
CA GLU A 28 -10.59 -10.67 0.75
C GLU A 28 -9.98 -10.98 2.13
N LYS A 29 -9.89 -12.26 2.49
CA LYS A 29 -9.29 -12.70 3.75
C LYS A 29 -7.78 -12.40 3.81
N PRO A 30 -6.96 -12.76 2.80
CA PRO A 30 -5.56 -12.33 2.74
C PRO A 30 -5.38 -10.81 2.80
N LEU A 31 -6.21 -10.03 2.09
CA LEU A 31 -6.13 -8.57 2.09
C LEU A 31 -6.39 -7.99 3.48
N ARG A 32 -7.44 -8.47 4.15
CA ARG A 32 -7.78 -8.07 5.51
C ARG A 32 -6.67 -8.43 6.50
N GLN A 33 -6.06 -9.61 6.36
CA GLN A 33 -4.92 -10.01 7.20
C GLN A 33 -3.73 -9.09 6.98
N ALA A 34 -3.37 -8.79 5.73
CA ALA A 34 -2.27 -7.89 5.41
C ALA A 34 -2.51 -6.46 5.92
N ALA A 35 -3.74 -5.95 5.82
CA ALA A 35 -4.12 -4.64 6.32
C ALA A 35 -4.07 -4.58 7.86
N ASN A 36 -4.55 -5.61 8.54
CA ASN A 36 -4.46 -5.70 10.00
C ASN A 36 -3.00 -5.76 10.48
N THR A 37 -2.14 -6.50 9.78
CA THR A 37 -0.70 -6.54 10.09
C THR A 37 -0.05 -5.18 9.84
N PHE A 38 -0.43 -4.48 8.76
CA PHE A 38 0.04 -3.12 8.51
C PHE A 38 -0.33 -2.19 9.66
N ASP A 39 -1.61 -2.17 10.05
CA ASP A 39 -2.10 -1.30 11.12
C ASP A 39 -1.41 -1.61 12.45
N ALA A 40 -1.13 -2.88 12.74
CA ALA A 40 -0.37 -3.28 13.94
C ALA A 40 1.07 -2.78 13.89
N ILE A 41 1.79 -2.96 12.77
CA ILE A 41 3.17 -2.51 12.63
C ILE A 41 3.25 -0.98 12.74
N ARG A 42 2.41 -0.26 11.99
CA ARG A 42 2.40 1.22 11.99
C ARG A 42 2.01 1.79 13.34
N LYS A 43 1.10 1.14 14.08
CA LYS A 43 0.74 1.54 15.44
C LYS A 43 1.91 1.40 16.41
N ASP A 44 2.65 0.30 16.32
CA ASP A 44 3.73 -0.02 17.27
C ASP A 44 5.04 0.73 16.94
N HIS A 45 5.28 1.05 15.66
CA HIS A 45 6.57 1.53 15.14
C HIS A 45 6.49 2.81 14.30
N GLY A 46 5.36 3.53 14.33
CA GLY A 46 5.24 4.81 13.64
C GLY A 46 5.14 4.72 12.11
N ALA A 47 5.29 5.87 11.44
CA ALA A 47 5.13 6.00 9.99
C ALA A 47 6.43 5.67 9.23
N GLU A 48 7.57 5.78 9.88
CA GLU A 48 8.91 5.52 9.35
C GLU A 48 9.10 4.07 8.88
N CYS A 49 8.30 3.15 9.39
CA CYS A 49 8.31 1.74 9.02
C CYS A 49 7.44 1.45 7.78
N THR A 50 6.93 2.49 7.11
CA THR A 50 6.04 2.37 5.96
C THR A 50 6.64 2.94 4.69
N ASN A 51 6.17 2.43 3.55
CA ASN A 51 6.55 2.87 2.22
C ASN A 51 5.32 2.94 1.33
N ASP A 52 5.22 4.01 0.55
CA ASP A 52 4.18 4.16 -0.46
C ASP A 52 4.47 3.22 -1.63
N VAL A 53 3.42 2.59 -2.18
CA VAL A 53 3.52 1.63 -3.28
C VAL A 53 2.81 2.18 -4.49
N TYR A 54 3.50 2.14 -5.62
CA TYR A 54 3.02 2.55 -6.92
C TYR A 54 3.03 1.39 -7.91
N CYS A 55 2.07 1.39 -8.83
CA CYS A 55 1.96 0.43 -9.92
C CYS A 55 2.00 1.15 -11.27
N ARG A 56 2.79 0.61 -12.20
CA ARG A 56 2.89 1.09 -13.58
C ARG A 56 2.56 -0.03 -14.56
N SER A 57 1.84 0.30 -15.63
CA SER A 57 1.72 -0.55 -16.81
C SER A 57 2.40 0.16 -18.00
N PRO A 58 3.62 -0.26 -18.39
CA PRO A 58 4.29 0.30 -19.57
C PRO A 58 3.53 0.09 -20.88
N LEU A 59 2.60 -0.89 -20.91
CA LEU A 59 1.72 -1.15 -22.06
C LEU A 59 0.57 -0.15 -22.18
N ASN A 60 0.25 0.57 -21.10
CA ASN A 60 -0.78 1.59 -21.10
C ASN A 60 -0.18 2.99 -21.29
N ASP A 61 0.64 3.40 -20.34
CA ASP A 61 1.36 4.67 -20.35
C ASP A 61 2.68 4.48 -19.60
N LYS A 62 3.79 4.69 -20.30
CA LYS A 62 5.14 4.48 -19.76
C LYS A 62 5.50 5.45 -18.64
N GLU A 63 4.87 6.61 -18.58
CA GLU A 63 5.20 7.64 -17.60
C GLU A 63 4.29 7.63 -16.38
N THR A 64 3.12 6.98 -16.45
CA THR A 64 2.09 7.11 -15.41
C THR A 64 2.22 6.02 -14.35
N PHE A 65 2.37 6.45 -13.10
CA PHE A 65 2.44 5.61 -11.91
C PHE A 65 1.22 5.88 -11.05
N TRP A 66 0.47 4.82 -10.74
CA TRP A 66 -0.72 4.87 -9.90
C TRP A 66 -0.33 4.53 -8.47
N PHE A 67 -0.73 5.35 -7.51
CA PHE A 67 -0.65 4.95 -6.10
C PHE A 67 -1.64 3.81 -5.85
N VAL A 68 -1.16 2.73 -5.23
CA VAL A 68 -1.97 1.53 -5.00
C VAL A 68 -2.08 1.14 -3.54
N GLY A 69 -1.33 1.79 -2.65
CA GLY A 69 -1.42 1.60 -1.21
C GLY A 69 -0.06 1.78 -0.53
N LYS A 70 0.05 1.27 0.70
CA LYS A 70 1.26 1.35 1.52
C LYS A 70 1.67 -0.03 2.00
N ILE A 71 2.97 -0.26 2.09
CA ILE A 71 3.56 -1.45 2.71
C ILE A 71 4.18 -1.05 4.05
N ALA A 72 4.12 -1.92 5.05
CA ALA A 72 4.79 -1.76 6.33
C ALA A 72 5.77 -2.90 6.56
N VAL A 73 6.90 -2.60 7.20
CA VAL A 73 7.93 -3.56 7.57
C VAL A 73 8.27 -3.38 9.04
N ARG A 74 8.25 -4.48 9.82
CA ARG A 74 8.61 -4.44 11.23
C ARG A 74 10.11 -4.10 11.36
N PRO A 75 10.48 -3.05 12.13
CA PRO A 75 11.88 -2.74 12.38
C PRO A 75 12.63 -3.90 13.05
N ASN A 76 13.95 -3.92 12.89
CA ASN A 76 14.84 -4.94 13.48
C ASN A 76 14.51 -6.38 13.04
N THR A 77 13.97 -6.55 11.85
CA THR A 77 13.76 -7.86 11.21
C THR A 77 14.59 -7.96 9.92
N ALA A 78 14.68 -9.15 9.35
CA ALA A 78 15.38 -9.38 8.09
C ALA A 78 14.64 -8.79 6.87
N ALA A 79 13.35 -8.46 7.03
CA ALA A 79 12.52 -7.97 5.95
C ALA A 79 12.94 -6.55 5.53
N THR A 80 13.01 -6.34 4.21
CA THR A 80 13.17 -5.01 3.60
C THR A 80 11.87 -4.57 2.92
N PRO A 81 11.68 -3.26 2.64
CA PRO A 81 10.50 -2.78 1.90
C PRO A 81 10.31 -3.48 0.54
N LYS A 82 11.40 -3.74 -0.18
CA LYS A 82 11.35 -4.47 -1.46
C LYS A 82 10.85 -5.90 -1.26
N GLN A 83 11.38 -6.63 -0.27
CA GLN A 83 10.93 -7.99 0.03
C GLN A 83 9.49 -8.03 0.53
N ALA A 84 9.06 -7.04 1.30
CA ALA A 84 7.68 -6.89 1.72
C ALA A 84 6.74 -6.77 0.51
N VAL A 85 7.09 -5.91 -0.46
CA VAL A 85 6.35 -5.80 -1.74
C VAL A 85 6.38 -7.11 -2.52
N LEU A 86 7.54 -7.79 -2.63
CA LEU A 86 7.64 -9.08 -3.34
C LEU A 86 6.76 -10.16 -2.70
N SER A 87 6.73 -10.24 -1.37
CA SER A 87 5.90 -11.19 -0.64
C SER A 87 4.39 -10.95 -0.81
N GLN A 88 4.00 -9.68 -0.94
CA GLN A 88 2.60 -9.25 -1.13
C GLN A 88 2.25 -8.99 -2.61
N LYS A 89 3.18 -9.25 -3.55
CA LYS A 89 3.08 -8.83 -4.97
C LYS A 89 1.79 -9.29 -5.63
N ARG A 90 1.41 -10.56 -5.43
CA ARG A 90 0.15 -11.10 -5.98
C ARG A 90 -1.07 -10.35 -5.44
N LEU A 91 -1.09 -10.07 -4.14
CA LEU A 91 -2.20 -9.39 -3.49
C LEU A 91 -2.34 -7.95 -4.00
N ILE A 92 -1.22 -7.22 -4.06
CA ILE A 92 -1.14 -5.84 -4.57
C ILE A 92 -1.64 -5.79 -6.02
N LEU A 93 -1.12 -6.64 -6.89
CA LEU A 93 -1.46 -6.61 -8.32
C LEU A 93 -2.91 -7.05 -8.58
N GLU A 94 -3.40 -8.12 -7.94
CA GLU A 94 -4.80 -8.54 -8.11
C GLU A 94 -5.78 -7.46 -7.66
N TYR A 95 -5.52 -6.82 -6.51
CA TYR A 95 -6.36 -5.73 -6.03
C TYR A 95 -6.31 -4.52 -6.96
N SER A 96 -5.10 -4.12 -7.39
CA SER A 96 -4.91 -2.98 -8.31
C SER A 96 -5.66 -3.16 -9.63
N LYS A 97 -5.64 -4.38 -10.18
CA LYS A 97 -6.30 -4.73 -11.44
C LYS A 97 -7.82 -4.81 -11.33
N ARG A 98 -8.36 -5.18 -10.17
CA ARG A 98 -9.80 -5.44 -10.03
C ARG A 98 -10.54 -4.24 -9.47
N GLU A 99 -9.99 -3.63 -8.43
CA GLU A 99 -10.70 -2.64 -7.61
C GLU A 99 -10.27 -1.21 -7.90
N LEU A 100 -8.98 -0.99 -8.18
CA LEU A 100 -8.47 0.37 -8.38
C LEU A 100 -8.59 0.83 -9.83
N ARG A 101 -7.98 0.07 -10.75
CA ARG A 101 -7.75 0.51 -12.13
C ARG A 101 -7.88 -0.61 -13.15
N PRO A 102 -9.03 -1.30 -13.24
CA PRO A 102 -9.23 -2.33 -14.27
C PRO A 102 -9.01 -1.82 -15.69
N GLN A 103 -9.39 -0.58 -15.98
CA GLN A 103 -9.20 0.07 -17.27
C GLN A 103 -7.74 0.42 -17.59
N ASN A 104 -6.87 0.56 -16.57
CA ASN A 104 -5.47 0.93 -16.79
C ASN A 104 -4.46 -0.19 -16.53
N LEU A 105 -4.80 -1.14 -15.67
CA LEU A 105 -3.90 -2.20 -15.20
C LEU A 105 -4.46 -3.60 -15.53
N GLY A 106 -5.74 -3.72 -15.90
CA GLY A 106 -6.38 -4.98 -16.27
C GLY A 106 -6.27 -5.31 -17.76
N GLY A 107 -6.79 -6.48 -18.14
CA GLY A 107 -6.86 -6.94 -19.54
C GLY A 107 -5.50 -6.91 -20.24
N LYS A 108 -5.44 -6.32 -21.44
CA LYS A 108 -4.21 -6.20 -22.25
C LYS A 108 -3.08 -5.40 -21.59
N TYR A 109 -3.36 -4.67 -20.50
CA TYR A 109 -2.38 -3.89 -19.75
C TYR A 109 -1.83 -4.63 -18.52
N SER A 110 -2.37 -5.81 -18.22
CA SER A 110 -1.98 -6.58 -17.03
C SER A 110 -0.68 -7.37 -17.20
N ASP A 111 -0.23 -7.52 -18.44
CA ASP A 111 1.07 -8.06 -18.77
C ASP A 111 2.14 -6.99 -18.50
N ASN A 112 3.23 -7.36 -17.83
CA ASN A 112 4.35 -6.47 -17.49
C ASN A 112 4.03 -5.33 -16.50
N LEU A 113 3.09 -5.55 -15.57
CA LEU A 113 2.92 -4.61 -14.45
C LEU A 113 4.19 -4.54 -13.60
N GLU A 114 4.58 -3.32 -13.25
CA GLU A 114 5.74 -3.03 -12.43
C GLU A 114 5.31 -2.41 -11.10
N LEU A 115 5.99 -2.79 -10.02
CA LEU A 115 5.79 -2.22 -8.69
C LEU A 115 6.99 -1.36 -8.31
N TRP A 116 6.68 -0.22 -7.69
CA TRP A 116 7.63 0.81 -7.32
C TRP A 116 7.32 1.30 -5.91
N ILE A 117 8.33 1.75 -5.19
CA ILE A 117 8.18 2.25 -3.82
C ILE A 117 8.76 3.64 -3.64
N ALA A 118 8.19 4.38 -2.70
CA ALA A 118 8.72 5.64 -2.17
C ALA A 118 8.82 5.56 -0.63
N PRO A 119 9.41 6.56 0.04
CA PRO A 119 9.24 6.71 1.49
C PRO A 119 7.76 6.68 1.90
N GLY A 120 7.45 6.35 3.15
CA GLY A 120 6.07 6.37 3.64
C GLY A 120 5.56 7.79 3.81
N ASP A 121 4.27 7.98 3.56
CA ASP A 121 3.56 9.27 3.72
C ASP A 121 4.17 10.40 2.86
N SER A 122 4.65 10.02 1.68
CA SER A 122 5.38 10.87 0.75
C SER A 122 4.55 11.23 -0.48
N GLU A 123 3.25 10.92 -0.51
CA GLU A 123 2.41 11.11 -1.72
C GLU A 123 2.41 12.57 -2.19
N MET A 124 2.38 13.52 -1.25
CA MET A 124 2.45 14.94 -1.57
C MET A 124 3.82 15.35 -2.12
N ASP A 125 4.91 14.84 -1.55
CA ASP A 125 6.25 15.05 -2.07
C ASP A 125 6.41 14.42 -3.46
N ALA A 126 5.78 13.27 -3.69
CA ALA A 126 5.74 12.62 -4.98
C ALA A 126 4.98 13.48 -6.01
N VAL A 127 3.82 14.03 -5.65
CA VAL A 127 3.06 14.96 -6.49
C VAL A 127 3.89 16.21 -6.81
N GLN A 128 4.59 16.75 -5.82
CA GLN A 128 5.45 17.93 -5.93
C GLN A 128 6.81 17.68 -6.60
N ASN A 129 7.04 16.47 -7.13
CA ASN A 129 8.28 16.06 -7.79
C ASN A 129 9.54 16.16 -6.89
N LYS A 130 9.37 16.10 -5.56
CA LYS A 130 10.46 16.19 -4.59
C LYS A 130 11.20 14.85 -4.39
N ILE A 131 10.57 13.74 -4.78
CA ILE A 131 11.11 12.39 -4.59
C ILE A 131 11.04 11.53 -5.86
N SER A 132 12.04 10.64 -5.97
CA SER A 132 12.09 9.57 -6.97
C SER A 132 11.51 8.28 -6.40
N LEU A 133 11.01 7.42 -7.30
CA LEU A 133 10.57 6.07 -6.98
C LEU A 133 11.71 5.07 -7.15
N VAL A 134 11.64 3.97 -6.41
CA VAL A 134 12.57 2.85 -6.53
C VAL A 134 11.82 1.63 -7.06
N ARG A 135 12.33 1.05 -8.15
CA ARG A 135 11.76 -0.16 -8.75
C ARG A 135 11.90 -1.37 -7.83
N VAL A 136 10.85 -2.19 -7.78
CA VAL A 136 10.85 -3.49 -7.10
C VAL A 136 10.87 -4.60 -8.14
N ASP A 137 12.08 -5.10 -8.40
CA ASP A 137 12.32 -6.24 -9.28
C ASP A 137 12.36 -7.56 -8.49
N GLY A 138 12.11 -8.65 -9.20
CA GLY A 138 12.13 -10.00 -8.66
C GLY A 138 10.76 -10.58 -8.32
N SER A 139 10.80 -11.59 -7.47
CA SER A 139 9.70 -12.50 -7.13
C SER A 139 9.82 -12.99 -5.68
N THR A 140 8.89 -13.83 -5.25
CA THR A 140 8.98 -14.47 -3.94
C THR A 140 10.18 -15.43 -3.80
N ALA A 141 10.83 -15.81 -4.90
CA ALA A 141 12.07 -16.61 -4.86
C ALA A 141 13.28 -15.80 -4.36
N ASP A 142 13.20 -14.47 -4.41
CA ASP A 142 14.28 -13.55 -4.01
C ASP A 142 14.18 -13.13 -2.52
N LEU A 143 13.28 -13.77 -1.76
CA LEU A 143 13.14 -13.54 -0.32
C LEU A 143 14.32 -14.18 0.42
N VAL A 144 14.82 -13.48 1.46
CA VAL A 144 15.88 -14.02 2.31
C VAL A 144 15.38 -15.22 3.14
N PRO A 145 16.25 -16.18 3.50
CA PRO A 145 15.83 -17.40 4.21
C PRO A 145 15.13 -17.17 5.55
N ASP A 146 15.46 -16.09 6.24
CA ASP A 146 14.91 -15.67 7.53
C ASP A 146 13.73 -14.69 7.40
N PHE A 147 13.22 -14.49 6.17
CA PHE A 147 12.05 -13.67 5.92
C PHE A 147 10.79 -14.26 6.58
N SER A 148 10.02 -13.41 7.25
CA SER A 148 8.74 -13.79 7.84
C SER A 148 7.61 -12.87 7.37
N VAL A 149 6.54 -13.48 6.85
CA VAL A 149 5.33 -12.78 6.39
C VAL A 149 4.59 -12.05 7.52
N LYS A 150 4.88 -12.36 8.79
CA LYS A 150 4.29 -11.69 9.96
C LYS A 150 4.93 -10.33 10.25
N ASP A 151 6.07 -10.08 9.63
CA ASP A 151 6.85 -8.85 9.80
C ASP A 151 6.55 -7.83 8.70
N VAL A 152 5.59 -8.12 7.83
CA VAL A 152 5.17 -7.22 6.75
C VAL A 152 3.66 -7.12 6.67
N GLY A 153 3.16 -5.94 6.32
CA GLY A 153 1.74 -5.66 6.12
C GLY A 153 1.51 -4.81 4.89
N TYR A 154 0.31 -4.91 4.31
CA TYR A 154 -0.10 -4.11 3.16
C TYR A 154 -1.45 -3.46 3.43
N ASN A 155 -1.52 -2.13 3.32
CA ASN A 155 -2.74 -1.36 3.36
C ASN A 155 -3.07 -0.87 1.95
N PRO A 156 -4.08 -1.44 1.27
CA PRO A 156 -4.44 -1.03 -0.08
C PRO A 156 -5.00 0.39 -0.08
N GLU A 157 -4.83 1.08 -1.20
CA GLU A 157 -5.62 2.27 -1.50
C GLU A 157 -7.10 1.91 -1.63
N ILE A 158 -8.02 2.82 -1.28
CA ILE A 158 -9.47 2.58 -1.39
C ILE A 158 -10.13 3.79 -2.03
N TYR A 159 -10.67 3.63 -3.24
CA TYR A 159 -11.42 4.70 -3.88
C TYR A 159 -12.83 4.83 -3.34
N VAL A 160 -13.12 6.02 -2.82
CA VAL A 160 -14.42 6.40 -2.28
C VAL A 160 -15.01 7.57 -3.08
N GLY A 161 -16.34 7.59 -3.24
CA GLY A 161 -17.04 8.65 -3.96
C GLY A 161 -16.49 8.90 -5.37
N ASP A 162 -16.24 10.18 -5.68
CA ASP A 162 -15.76 10.67 -6.97
C ASP A 162 -14.45 10.03 -7.45
N GLU A 163 -13.62 9.49 -6.56
CA GLU A 163 -12.35 8.84 -6.94
C GLU A 163 -12.57 7.57 -7.76
N ARG A 164 -13.76 6.95 -7.65
CA ARG A 164 -14.16 5.83 -8.51
C ARG A 164 -14.31 6.25 -9.97
N GLU A 165 -14.66 7.51 -10.21
CA GLU A 165 -14.89 8.06 -11.56
C GLU A 165 -13.68 8.84 -12.08
N LYS A 166 -13.13 9.73 -11.26
CA LYS A 166 -11.99 10.63 -11.62
C LYS A 166 -10.64 9.92 -11.56
N GLY A 167 -10.60 8.80 -10.83
CA GLY A 167 -9.40 8.07 -10.47
C GLY A 167 -8.59 8.75 -9.37
N GLY A 168 -8.28 8.03 -8.29
CA GLY A 168 -7.27 8.44 -7.30
C GLY A 168 -5.84 8.69 -7.80
N LEU A 169 -4.93 8.88 -6.84
CA LEU A 169 -3.64 9.54 -7.02
C LEU A 169 -2.74 8.88 -8.09
N ARG A 170 -2.16 9.73 -8.95
CA ARG A 170 -1.18 9.35 -9.97
C ARG A 170 -0.10 10.39 -10.11
N ILE A 171 1.08 9.95 -10.50
CA ILE A 171 2.25 10.80 -10.74
C ILE A 171 2.92 10.40 -12.05
N LYS A 172 3.76 11.30 -12.58
CA LYS A 172 4.57 11.01 -13.76
C LYS A 172 6.04 10.88 -13.41
N ARG A 173 6.69 9.82 -13.90
CA ARG A 173 8.13 9.55 -13.75
C ARG A 173 8.73 9.01 -15.05
N ASP A 174 10.04 9.11 -15.18
CA ASP A 174 10.80 8.43 -16.23
C ASP A 174 10.98 6.93 -15.92
N ASP A 175 11.71 6.23 -16.79
CA ASP A 175 11.96 4.79 -16.64
C ASP A 175 12.88 4.42 -15.48
N GLU A 176 13.56 5.41 -14.88
CA GLU A 176 14.37 5.28 -13.66
C GLU A 176 13.61 5.70 -12.40
N GLY A 177 12.34 6.10 -12.53
CA GLY A 177 11.50 6.53 -11.42
C GLY A 177 11.74 7.98 -10.98
N ARG A 178 12.44 8.81 -11.76
CA ARG A 178 12.69 10.22 -11.45
C ARG A 178 11.57 11.13 -11.97
N PRO A 179 11.28 12.25 -11.30
CA PRO A 179 10.30 13.20 -11.78
C PRO A 179 10.67 13.78 -13.15
N ILE A 180 9.70 13.78 -14.08
CA ILE A 180 9.89 14.37 -15.43
C ILE A 180 9.59 15.87 -15.48
N LYS A 181 9.03 16.42 -14.40
CA LYS A 181 8.71 17.84 -14.26
C LYS A 181 9.50 18.44 -13.10
N PRO A 182 9.79 19.76 -13.14
CA PRO A 182 10.42 20.46 -12.03
C PRO A 182 9.64 20.32 -10.72
N VAL A 183 10.34 20.52 -9.61
CA VAL A 183 9.74 20.69 -8.28
C VAL A 183 8.82 21.92 -8.30
N PHE A 184 7.68 21.81 -7.65
CA PHE A 184 6.77 22.93 -7.44
C PHE A 184 6.17 22.84 -6.04
N ASP A 185 5.84 23.99 -5.46
CA ASP A 185 5.05 24.05 -4.24
C ASP A 185 3.57 24.20 -4.58
N VAL A 186 2.72 23.50 -3.85
CA VAL A 186 1.27 23.68 -3.96
C VAL A 186 0.97 24.95 -3.17
N ASN A 187 0.74 26.07 -3.87
CA ASN A 187 0.28 27.30 -3.22
C ASN A 187 -0.96 26.95 -2.39
N GLN A 188 -0.86 27.13 -1.07
CA GLN A 188 -2.04 27.05 -0.20
C GLN A 188 -3.05 28.06 -0.74
N SER A 189 -4.25 27.59 -1.10
CA SER A 189 -5.32 28.49 -1.47
C SER A 189 -5.54 29.48 -0.32
N ILE A 190 -5.56 30.76 -0.68
CA ILE A 190 -5.87 31.92 0.17
C ILE A 190 -7.25 31.73 0.81
#